data_AF-A0A2N1VF35-F1
#
_entry.id   AF-A0A2N1VF35-F1
#
_cell.length_a   1.000
_cell.length_b   1.000
_cell.length_c   1.000
_cell.angle_alpha   90.00
_cell.angle_beta   90.00
_cell.angle_gamma   90.00
#
_symmetry.space_group_name_H-M   'P 1'
#
loop_
_entity.id
_entity.type
_entity.pdbx_description
1 polymer ?
#
loop_
_entity_poly.entity_id
_entity_poly.type
_entity_poly.pdbx_seq_one_letter_code
_entity_poly.pdbx_strand_id
1 'polypeptide(L)'
;MDEYERVALELKNLLSTITQEEFTKIRDPFTKDEDCRSIQSVMKHVVAAGYRYADQFCDFLMKPKENHNYHIYNVLNAIDEFEKVIQLTSETVVGNLQMTREEIQSTLAETRWGQLNIEMMFEHAIVHILRHRRQIEKLLQSGR
;
A
#
# COMPACT_ATOMS: atom_id res chain seq x y z
N MET A 1 -9.15 -3.86 10.25
CA MET A 1 -8.79 -2.49 9.84
C MET A 1 -7.74 -1.89 10.73
N ASP A 2 -7.87 -1.99 12.05
CA ASP A 2 -6.96 -1.39 13.03
C ASP A 2 -5.47 -1.65 12.73
N GLU A 3 -5.10 -2.88 12.41
CA GLU A 3 -3.71 -3.22 12.08
C GLU A 3 -3.24 -2.60 10.74
N TYR A 4 -4.12 -2.56 9.74
CA TYR A 4 -3.85 -1.90 8.46
C TYR A 4 -3.64 -0.39 8.63
N GLU A 5 -4.49 0.26 9.43
CA GLU A 5 -4.39 1.68 9.76
C GLU A 5 -3.16 1.98 10.60
N ARG A 6 -2.82 1.11 11.57
CA ARG A 6 -1.61 1.24 12.39
C ARG A 6 -0.35 1.22 11.54
N VAL A 7 -0.18 0.23 10.66
CA VAL A 7 1.02 0.13 9.81
C VAL A 7 1.09 1.26 8.78
N ALA A 8 -0.06 1.73 8.28
CA ALA A 8 -0.12 2.89 7.40
C ALA A 8 0.30 4.17 8.13
N LEU A 9 -0.17 4.37 9.37
CA LEU A 9 0.24 5.50 10.20
C LEU A 9 1.74 5.49 10.49
N GLU A 10 2.33 4.32 10.76
CA GLU A 10 3.78 4.18 10.96
C GLU A 10 4.57 4.57 9.70
N LEU A 11 4.13 4.12 8.52
CA LEU A 11 4.76 4.52 7.26
C LEU A 11 4.62 6.02 7.04
N LYS A 12 3.45 6.60 7.29
CA LYS A 12 3.23 8.04 7.18
C LYS A 12 4.17 8.84 8.08
N ASN A 13 4.25 8.46 9.35
CA ASN A 13 5.12 9.12 10.32
C ASN A 13 6.59 9.07 9.87
N LEU A 14 7.04 7.94 9.32
CA LEU A 14 8.37 7.82 8.73
C LEU A 14 8.56 8.80 7.56
N LEU A 15 7.62 8.83 6.61
CA LEU A 15 7.66 9.75 5.46
C LEU A 15 7.71 11.23 5.89
N SER A 16 7.00 11.60 6.95
CA SER A 16 7.01 12.97 7.47
C SER A 16 8.36 13.43 8.02
N THR A 17 9.30 12.51 8.29
CA THR A 17 10.66 12.86 8.71
C THR A 17 11.64 13.04 7.55
N ILE A 18 11.23 12.69 6.34
CA ILE A 18 12.12 12.62 5.17
C ILE A 18 12.07 13.95 4.41
N THR A 19 13.25 14.50 4.12
CA THR A 19 13.36 15.70 3.28
C THR A 19 13.07 15.39 1.81
N GLN A 20 12.69 16.41 1.03
CA GLN A 20 12.44 16.21 -0.41
C GLN A 20 13.69 15.73 -1.16
N GLU A 21 14.89 16.15 -0.75
CA GLU A 21 16.15 15.66 -1.33
C GLU A 21 16.35 14.17 -1.03
N GLU A 22 16.15 13.77 0.22
CA GLU A 22 16.20 12.36 0.60
C GLU A 22 15.14 11.52 -0.11
N PHE A 23 13.96 12.07 -0.38
CA PHE A 23 12.89 11.35 -1.04
C PHE A 23 13.25 10.95 -2.48
N THR A 24 13.87 11.86 -3.24
CA THR A 24 14.20 11.66 -4.66
C THR A 24 15.59 11.08 -4.91
N LYS A 25 16.50 11.16 -3.92
CA LYS A 25 17.86 10.62 -4.03
C LYS A 25 17.85 9.14 -4.42
N ILE A 26 18.50 8.83 -5.53
CA ILE A 26 18.80 7.45 -5.94
C ILE A 26 19.82 6.87 -4.97
N ARG A 27 19.45 5.79 -4.28
CA ARG A 27 20.28 5.14 -3.25
C ARG A 27 20.68 3.73 -3.58
N ASP A 28 19.95 3.07 -4.48
CA ASP A 28 20.37 1.81 -5.06
C ASP A 28 20.42 1.97 -6.59
N PRO A 29 21.57 2.36 -7.16
CA PRO A 29 21.70 2.52 -8.60
C PRO A 29 21.97 1.19 -9.33
N PHE A 30 22.22 0.08 -8.62
CA PHE A 30 22.61 -1.21 -9.20
C PHE A 30 21.52 -2.27 -9.09
N THR A 31 20.44 -2.00 -8.35
CA THR A 31 19.26 -2.87 -8.33
C THR A 31 18.70 -3.07 -9.74
N LYS A 32 18.26 -4.30 -10.02
CA LYS A 32 17.50 -4.63 -11.24
C LYS A 32 16.02 -4.25 -11.12
N ASP A 33 15.57 -3.98 -9.90
CA ASP A 33 14.20 -3.57 -9.60
C ASP A 33 14.13 -2.05 -9.51
N GLU A 34 13.55 -1.43 -10.55
CA GLU A 34 13.38 0.02 -10.65
C GLU A 34 12.54 0.60 -9.51
N ASP A 35 11.63 -0.17 -8.93
CA ASP A 35 10.81 0.27 -7.80
C ASP A 35 11.66 0.43 -6.52
N CYS A 36 12.86 -0.14 -6.48
CA CYS A 36 13.75 -0.12 -5.31
C CYS A 36 14.81 0.99 -5.32
N ARG A 37 14.90 1.83 -6.36
CA ARG A 37 16.03 2.75 -6.58
C ARG A 37 16.05 3.97 -5.65
N SER A 38 14.88 4.48 -5.30
CA SER A 38 14.71 5.65 -4.41
C SER A 38 13.49 5.48 -3.52
N ILE A 39 13.34 6.35 -2.53
CA ILE A 39 12.15 6.34 -1.66
C ILE A 39 10.91 6.73 -2.48
N GLN A 40 11.07 7.64 -3.45
CA GLN A 40 10.04 7.99 -4.42
C GLN A 40 9.55 6.78 -5.24
N SER A 41 10.47 5.96 -5.78
CA SER A 41 10.07 4.79 -6.58
C SER A 41 9.34 3.77 -5.71
N VAL A 42 9.80 3.57 -4.47
CA VAL A 42 9.13 2.68 -3.50
C VAL A 42 7.73 3.20 -3.19
N MET A 43 7.57 4.49 -2.92
CA MET A 43 6.24 5.05 -2.63
C MET A 43 5.31 5.02 -3.85
N LYS A 44 5.83 5.21 -5.06
CA LYS A 44 5.06 5.01 -6.29
C LYS A 44 4.53 3.58 -6.38
N HIS A 45 5.37 2.59 -6.07
CA HIS A 45 4.97 1.19 -6.01
C HIS A 45 3.90 0.93 -4.93
N VAL A 46 4.11 1.47 -3.72
CA VAL A 46 3.18 1.30 -2.59
C VAL A 46 1.80 1.86 -2.89
N VAL A 47 1.71 3.09 -3.39
CA VAL A 47 0.42 3.72 -3.76
C VAL A 47 -0.24 2.94 -4.91
N ALA A 48 0.53 2.58 -5.93
CA ALA A 48 0.02 1.77 -7.05
C ALA A 48 -0.53 0.41 -6.60
N ALA A 49 0.18 -0.28 -5.72
CA ALA A 49 -0.27 -1.55 -5.13
C ALA A 49 -1.53 -1.34 -4.29
N GLY A 50 -1.53 -0.30 -3.45
CA GLY A 50 -2.64 0.16 -2.64
C GLY A 50 -3.97 0.28 -3.38
N TYR A 51 -4.01 1.08 -4.44
CA TYR A 51 -5.22 1.21 -5.27
C TYR A 51 -5.70 -0.12 -5.84
N ARG A 52 -4.76 -0.98 -6.25
CA ARG A 52 -5.11 -2.29 -6.80
C ARG A 52 -5.61 -3.27 -5.72
N TYR A 53 -5.19 -3.10 -4.47
CA TYR A 53 -5.79 -3.80 -3.33
C TYR A 53 -7.21 -3.31 -3.08
N ALA A 54 -7.44 -1.99 -3.10
CA ALA A 54 -8.77 -1.40 -2.98
C ALA A 54 -9.73 -1.93 -4.07
N ASP A 55 -9.28 -1.94 -5.33
CA ASP A 55 -10.07 -2.50 -6.45
C ASP A 55 -10.39 -3.99 -6.25
N GLN A 56 -9.45 -4.74 -5.70
CA GLN A 56 -9.63 -6.17 -5.41
C GLN A 56 -10.62 -6.39 -4.24
N PHE A 57 -10.65 -5.49 -3.25
CA PHE A 57 -11.69 -5.49 -2.22
C PHE A 57 -13.06 -5.17 -2.82
N CYS A 58 -13.15 -4.24 -3.77
CA CYS A 58 -14.39 -4.01 -4.52
C CYS A 58 -14.83 -5.28 -5.25
N ASP A 59 -13.93 -6.02 -5.89
CA ASP A 59 -14.26 -7.30 -6.55
C ASP A 59 -14.82 -8.32 -5.56
N PHE A 60 -14.14 -8.54 -4.42
CA PHE A 60 -14.59 -9.49 -3.40
C PHE A 60 -15.96 -9.14 -2.82
N LEU A 61 -16.28 -7.85 -2.74
CA LEU A 61 -17.52 -7.34 -2.15
C LEU A 61 -18.58 -6.98 -3.20
N MET A 62 -18.32 -7.25 -4.49
CA MET A 62 -19.19 -6.89 -5.62
C MET A 62 -19.58 -5.39 -5.62
N LYS A 63 -18.62 -4.52 -5.27
CA LYS A 63 -18.78 -3.06 -5.27
C LYS A 63 -18.22 -2.45 -6.57
N PRO A 64 -18.74 -1.29 -7.02
CA PRO A 64 -18.17 -0.60 -8.16
C PRO A 64 -16.73 -0.15 -7.86
N LYS A 65 -15.90 -0.13 -8.91
CA LYS A 65 -14.54 0.41 -8.87
C LYS A 65 -14.54 1.83 -9.39
N GLU A 66 -13.58 2.61 -8.93
CA GLU A 66 -13.31 3.94 -9.46
C GLU A 66 -12.00 3.93 -10.25
N ASN A 67 -11.86 4.87 -11.19
CA ASN A 67 -10.60 5.06 -11.88
C ASN A 67 -9.69 5.97 -11.04
N HIS A 68 -8.59 5.41 -10.58
CA HIS A 68 -7.64 6.12 -9.74
C HIS A 68 -6.50 6.70 -10.58
N ASN A 69 -6.42 8.03 -10.66
CA ASN A 69 -5.27 8.73 -11.24
C ASN A 69 -4.45 9.35 -10.11
N TYR A 70 -3.20 8.91 -9.95
CA TYR A 70 -2.30 9.38 -8.89
C TYR A 70 -0.93 9.73 -9.46
N HIS A 71 -0.26 10.66 -8.78
CA HIS A 71 1.10 11.06 -9.15
C HIS A 71 1.94 11.30 -7.91
N ILE A 72 3.19 10.80 -7.94
CA ILE A 72 4.11 10.83 -6.80
C ILE A 72 5.36 11.62 -7.18
N TYR A 73 5.30 12.94 -7.01
CA TYR A 73 6.40 13.86 -7.37
C TYR A 73 7.26 14.27 -6.18
N ASN A 74 6.64 14.38 -5.00
CA ASN A 74 7.27 14.85 -3.78
C ASN A 74 6.70 14.10 -2.57
N VAL A 75 7.36 14.23 -1.42
CA VAL A 75 6.99 13.51 -0.20
C VAL A 75 5.58 13.85 0.29
N LEU A 76 5.13 15.09 0.12
CA LEU A 76 3.78 15.51 0.52
C LEU A 76 2.71 14.84 -0.35
N ASN A 77 2.85 14.88 -1.68
CA ASN A 77 1.97 14.16 -2.59
C ASN A 77 2.01 12.65 -2.34
N ALA A 78 3.16 12.09 -1.97
CA ALA A 78 3.24 10.68 -1.61
C ALA A 78 2.39 10.33 -0.39
N ILE A 79 2.41 11.18 0.64
CA ILE A 79 1.59 11.04 1.84
C ILE A 79 0.11 11.23 1.49
N ASP A 80 -0.25 12.29 0.78
CA ASP A 80 -1.64 12.60 0.41
C ASP A 80 -2.27 11.46 -0.40
N GLU A 81 -1.57 10.97 -1.43
CA GLU A 81 -2.08 9.86 -2.25
C GLU A 81 -2.15 8.55 -1.45
N PHE A 82 -1.20 8.32 -0.55
CA PHE A 82 -1.26 7.15 0.33
C PHE A 82 -2.45 7.23 1.30
N GLU A 83 -2.75 8.39 1.87
CA GLU A 83 -3.94 8.59 2.71
C GLU A 83 -5.24 8.35 1.94
N LYS A 84 -5.34 8.81 0.68
CA LYS A 84 -6.48 8.52 -0.19
C LYS A 84 -6.69 7.01 -0.37
N VAL A 85 -5.61 6.25 -0.58
CA VAL A 85 -5.67 4.78 -0.67
C VAL A 85 -6.24 4.16 0.60
N ILE A 86 -5.75 4.58 1.78
CA ILE A 86 -6.23 4.05 3.06
C ILE A 86 -7.70 4.39 3.27
N GLN A 87 -8.08 5.63 3.00
CA GLN A 87 -9.46 6.11 3.13
C GLN A 87 -10.40 5.31 2.21
N LEU A 88 -10.05 5.18 0.93
CA LEU A 88 -10.80 4.40 -0.04
C LEU A 88 -10.98 2.94 0.41
N THR A 89 -9.89 2.32 0.90
CA THR A 89 -9.94 0.95 1.42
C THR A 89 -10.89 0.85 2.61
N SER A 90 -10.80 1.79 3.57
CA SER A 90 -11.66 1.83 4.75
C SER A 90 -13.14 1.96 4.36
N GLU A 91 -13.48 2.91 3.49
CA GLU A 91 -14.83 3.10 2.96
C GLU A 91 -15.35 1.86 2.22
N THR A 92 -14.47 1.19 1.47
CA THR A 92 -14.80 -0.04 0.73
C THR A 92 -15.18 -1.18 1.68
N VAL A 93 -14.60 -1.27 2.87
CA VAL A 93 -14.75 -2.45 3.73
C VAL A 93 -15.52 -2.23 5.03
N VAL A 94 -15.83 -0.99 5.42
CA VAL A 94 -16.42 -0.64 6.73
C VAL A 94 -17.73 -1.41 7.05
N GLY A 95 -18.56 -1.68 6.05
CA GLY A 95 -19.80 -2.45 6.20
C GLY A 95 -19.62 -3.98 6.19
N ASN A 96 -18.39 -4.46 5.99
CA ASN A 96 -18.05 -5.87 5.77
C ASN A 96 -16.96 -6.36 6.75
N LEU A 97 -16.72 -5.64 7.84
CA LEU A 97 -15.68 -6.00 8.83
C LEU A 97 -16.03 -7.19 9.72
N GLN A 98 -17.30 -7.56 9.78
CA GLN A 98 -17.83 -8.62 10.66
C GLN A 98 -18.34 -9.83 9.86
N MET A 99 -17.63 -10.19 8.78
CA MET A 99 -17.95 -11.37 7.99
C MET A 99 -17.68 -12.64 8.80
N THR A 100 -18.61 -13.60 8.69
CA THR A 100 -18.43 -14.97 9.17
C THR A 100 -17.34 -15.69 8.37
N ARG A 101 -16.86 -16.82 8.89
CA ARG A 101 -15.86 -17.63 8.20
C ARG A 101 -16.36 -18.12 6.84
N GLU A 102 -17.63 -18.50 6.76
CA GLU A 102 -18.28 -18.96 5.54
C GLU A 102 -18.37 -17.83 4.50
N GLU A 103 -18.73 -16.62 4.93
CA GLU A 103 -18.74 -15.44 4.06
C GLU A 103 -17.34 -15.09 3.57
N ILE A 104 -16.32 -15.10 4.44
CA ILE A 104 -14.91 -14.90 4.04
C ILE A 104 -14.51 -15.94 3.00
N GLN A 105 -14.78 -17.22 3.24
CA GLN A 105 -14.43 -18.29 2.31
C GLN A 105 -15.14 -18.15 0.96
N SER A 106 -16.37 -17.63 0.96
CA SER A 106 -17.14 -17.38 -0.27
C SER A 106 -16.50 -16.34 -1.20
N THR A 107 -15.62 -15.48 -0.67
CA THR A 107 -14.88 -14.48 -1.46
C THR A 107 -13.66 -15.03 -2.19
N LEU A 108 -13.33 -16.32 -2.01
CA LEU A 108 -12.15 -16.92 -2.62
C LEU A 108 -12.18 -16.78 -4.16
N ALA A 109 -11.22 -16.05 -4.72
CA ALA A 109 -11.12 -15.81 -6.16
C ALA A 109 -9.68 -15.97 -6.67
N GLU A 110 -9.55 -16.22 -7.97
CA GLU A 110 -8.26 -16.16 -8.64
C GLU A 110 -7.85 -14.69 -8.81
N THR A 111 -6.68 -14.35 -8.29
CA THR A 111 -6.11 -13.00 -8.39
C THR A 111 -4.74 -13.09 -9.05
N ARG A 112 -4.16 -11.94 -9.38
CA ARG A 112 -2.77 -11.86 -9.88
C ARG A 112 -1.70 -12.34 -8.88
N TRP A 113 -2.07 -12.57 -7.62
CA TRP A 113 -1.19 -13.09 -6.56
C TRP A 113 -1.54 -14.53 -6.16
N GLY A 114 -2.32 -15.22 -7.00
CA GLY A 114 -2.84 -16.55 -6.72
C GLY A 114 -4.27 -16.52 -6.19
N GLN A 115 -4.71 -17.65 -5.67
CA GLN A 115 -6.06 -17.82 -5.14
C GLN A 115 -6.14 -17.23 -3.73
N LEU A 116 -6.87 -16.13 -3.56
CA LEU A 116 -6.96 -15.39 -2.31
C LEU A 116 -8.43 -15.10 -1.98
N ASN A 117 -8.76 -15.11 -0.69
CA ASN A 117 -10.01 -14.55 -0.20
C ASN A 117 -9.76 -13.13 0.37
N ILE A 118 -10.84 -12.48 0.81
CA ILE A 118 -10.77 -11.10 1.30
C ILE A 118 -9.84 -10.93 2.51
N GLU A 119 -9.80 -11.90 3.41
CA GLU A 119 -8.94 -11.87 4.61
C GLU A 119 -7.47 -12.00 4.23
N MET A 120 -7.13 -12.95 3.36
CA MET A 120 -5.77 -13.12 2.84
C MET A 120 -5.29 -11.87 2.08
N MET A 121 -6.18 -11.18 1.37
CA MET A 121 -5.85 -9.91 0.72
C MET A 121 -5.54 -8.80 1.72
N PHE A 122 -6.28 -8.74 2.84
CA PHE A 122 -5.98 -7.82 3.94
C PHE A 122 -4.60 -8.09 4.54
N GLU A 123 -4.31 -9.35 4.86
CA GLU A 123 -3.01 -9.75 5.37
C GLU A 123 -1.88 -9.36 4.40
N HIS A 124 -2.09 -9.61 3.10
CA HIS A 124 -1.13 -9.24 2.07
C HIS A 124 -0.89 -7.73 2.00
N ALA A 125 -1.95 -6.92 2.04
CA ALA A 125 -1.85 -5.46 2.03
C ALA A 125 -1.09 -4.92 3.26
N ILE A 126 -1.31 -5.51 4.44
CA ILE A 126 -0.59 -5.16 5.68
C ILE A 126 0.91 -5.47 5.55
N VAL A 127 1.26 -6.70 5.18
CA VAL A 127 2.68 -7.11 5.08
C VAL A 127 3.41 -6.36 3.96
N HIS A 128 2.71 -5.94 2.90
CA HIS A 128 3.26 -5.10 1.84
C HIS A 128 3.71 -3.74 2.38
N ILE A 129 2.87 -3.05 3.15
CA ILE A 129 3.23 -1.79 3.82
C ILE A 129 4.41 -1.99 4.76
N LEU A 130 4.38 -3.03 5.60
CA LEU A 130 5.48 -3.34 6.53
C LEU A 130 6.81 -3.58 5.81
N ARG A 131 6.80 -4.37 4.74
CA ARG A 131 7.98 -4.65 3.91
C ARG A 131 8.58 -3.37 3.36
N HIS A 132 7.76 -2.51 2.75
CA HIS A 132 8.27 -1.30 2.10
C HIS A 132 8.62 -0.19 3.10
N ARG A 133 7.95 -0.12 4.25
CA ARG A 133 8.41 0.71 5.37
C ARG A 133 9.84 0.33 5.79
N ARG A 134 10.08 -0.97 6.00
CA ARG A 134 11.43 -1.47 6.33
C ARG A 134 12.45 -1.22 5.23
N GLN A 135 12.04 -1.28 3.97
CA GLN A 135 12.90 -0.95 2.83
C GLN A 135 13.31 0.53 2.87
N ILE A 136 12.38 1.44 3.12
CA ILE A 136 12.66 2.88 3.23
C ILE A 136 13.62 3.16 4.40
N GLU A 137 13.42 2.54 5.56
CA GLU A 137 14.35 2.64 6.69
C GLU A 137 15.79 2.24 6.29
N LYS A 138 15.95 1.14 5.57
CA LYS A 138 17.26 0.67 5.10
C LYS A 138 17.88 1.66 4.11
N LEU A 139 17.09 2.20 3.18
CA LEU A 139 17.56 3.21 2.23
C LEU A 139 18.08 4.45 2.98
N LEU A 140 17.38 4.91 4.02
CA LEU A 140 17.84 6.04 4.85
C LEU A 140 19.14 5.74 5.62
N GLN A 141 19.35 4.49 6.04
CA GLN A 141 20.58 4.07 6.74
C GLN A 141 21.78 3.95 5.79
N SER A 142 21.60 3.40 4.59
CA SER A 142 22.68 3.23 3.59
C SER A 142 23.19 4.55 2.99
N GLY A 143 22.51 5.67 3.27
CA GLY A 143 22.92 7.01 2.83
C GLY A 143 23.68 7.83 3.87
N ARG A 144 24.00 7.26 5.04
CA ARG A 144 24.84 7.86 6.10
C ARG A 144 26.25 7.30 6.09
#